data_AF-A0A6A4GBR6-F1
#
_entry.id   AF-A0A6A4GBR6-F1
#
_cell.length_a   1.000
_cell.length_b   1.000
_cell.length_c   1.000
_cell.angle_alpha   90.00
_cell.angle_beta   90.00
_cell.angle_gamma   90.00
#
_symmetry.space_group_name_H-M   'P 1'
#
loop_
_entity.id
_entity.type
_entity.pdbx_description
1 polymer ?
#
loop_
_entity_poly.entity_id
_entity_poly.type
_entity_poly.pdbx_seq_one_letter_code
_entity_poly.pdbx_strand_id
1 'polypeptide(L)' 'GLEKYRPHSGASMQLLKRYPKRNFFISNFIKERTGYDRSPKQVGSRLQQLKDSCQSEQSK' A
#
# COMPACT_ATOMS: atom_id res chain seq x y z
N GLY A 1 -8.41 -4.31 -6.89
CA GLY A 1 -8.43 -4.50 -5.42
C GLY A 1 -8.08 -3.23 -4.69
N LEU A 2 -6.83 -2.77 -4.82
CA LEU A 2 -6.35 -1.45 -4.40
C LEU A 2 -7.16 -0.29 -5.00
N GLU A 3 -7.74 -0.48 -6.17
CA GLU A 3 -8.55 0.51 -6.91
C GLU A 3 -9.84 0.90 -6.18
N LYS A 4 -10.27 0.08 -5.20
CA LYS A 4 -11.43 0.39 -4.35
C LYS A 4 -11.06 1.18 -3.09
N TYR A 5 -9.77 1.32 -2.79
CA TYR A 5 -9.32 2.12 -1.66
C TYR A 5 -9.40 3.60 -2.01
N ARG A 6 -10.43 4.28 -1.49
CA ARG A 6 -10.55 5.73 -1.56
C ARG A 6 -10.16 6.30 -0.19
N PRO A 7 -9.00 6.97 -0.04
CA PRO A 7 -8.71 7.67 1.21
C PRO A 7 -9.79 8.74 1.41
N HIS A 8 -10.40 8.77 2.59
CA HIS A 8 -11.51 9.68 2.94
C HIS A 8 -11.05 11.14 3.16
N SER A 9 -9.93 11.56 2.59
CA SER A 9 -9.35 12.86 2.94
C SER A 9 -8.72 13.50 1.71
N GLY A 10 -9.13 14.75 1.48
CA GLY A 10 -9.00 15.50 0.23
C GLY A 10 -7.56 15.79 -0.22
N ALA A 11 -7.42 16.78 -1.12
CA ALA A 11 -6.20 17.12 -1.86
C ALA A 11 -4.90 17.20 -1.00
N SER A 12 -5.02 17.49 0.30
CA SER A 12 -3.90 17.52 1.25
C SER A 12 -3.21 16.16 1.47
N MET A 13 -3.92 15.03 1.35
CA MET A 13 -3.32 13.70 1.56
C MET A 13 -2.41 13.26 0.43
N GLN A 14 -2.77 13.60 -0.81
CA GLN A 14 -1.97 13.31 -1.99
C GLN A 14 -0.67 14.14 -1.95
N LEU A 15 -0.77 15.41 -1.53
CA LEU A 15 0.39 16.29 -1.33
C LEU A 15 1.34 15.74 -0.25
N LEU A 16 0.79 15.22 0.86
CA LEU A 16 1.59 14.70 1.98
C LEU A 16 2.03 13.24 1.81
N LYS A 17 1.60 12.55 0.74
CA LYS A 17 1.85 11.12 0.47
C LYS A 17 1.51 10.18 1.65
N ARG A 18 0.56 10.57 2.50
CA ARG A 18 0.11 9.76 3.65
C ARG A 18 -1.24 9.12 3.35
N TYR A 19 -1.33 7.81 3.57
CA TYR A 19 -2.55 7.03 3.32
C TYR A 19 -2.93 6.22 4.57
N PRO A 20 -3.68 6.82 5.52
CA PRO A 20 -4.08 6.15 6.76
C PRO A 20 -4.88 4.89 6.48
N LYS A 21 -4.66 3.82 7.25
CA LYS A 21 -5.35 2.53 7.08
C LYS A 21 -5.16 1.83 5.72
N ARG A 22 -4.35 2.37 4.79
CA ARG A 22 -4.01 1.71 3.51
C ARG A 22 -3.52 0.28 3.72
N ASN A 23 -2.55 0.09 4.60
CA ASN A 23 -1.97 -1.24 4.81
C ASN A 23 -2.94 -2.21 5.49
N PHE A 24 -3.85 -1.71 6.32
CA PHE A 24 -4.93 -2.51 6.93
C PHE A 24 -5.94 -2.96 5.87
N PHE A 25 -6.34 -2.05 4.98
CA PHE A 25 -7.22 -2.39 3.87
C PHE A 25 -6.60 -3.46 2.96
N ILE A 26 -5.33 -3.31 2.59
CA ILE A 26 -4.62 -4.28 1.74
C ILE A 26 -4.47 -5.63 2.44
N SER A 27 -4.17 -5.64 3.74
CA SER A 27 -4.09 -6.85 4.57
C SER A 27 -5.40 -7.65 4.51
N ASN A 28 -6.54 -7.00 4.77
CA ASN A 28 -7.85 -7.64 4.67
C ASN A 28 -8.14 -8.14 3.26
N PHE A 29 -7.83 -7.33 2.24
CA PHE A 29 -8.02 -7.73 0.85
C PHE A 29 -7.22 -8.98 0.46
N ILE A 30 -5.97 -9.11 0.95
CA ILE A 30 -5.16 -10.30 0.71
C ILE A 30 -5.80 -11.53 1.38
N LYS A 31 -6.28 -11.38 2.62
CA LYS A 31 -6.98 -12.46 3.33
C LYS A 31 -8.25 -12.89 2.60
N GLU A 32 -9.09 -11.94 2.21
CA GLU A 32 -10.33 -12.19 1.47
C GLU A 32 -10.10 -12.87 0.11
N ARG A 33 -9.01 -12.51 -0.59
CA ARG A 33 -8.74 -13.03 -1.94
C ARG A 33 -7.93 -14.31 -1.99
N THR A 34 -6.98 -14.47 -1.07
CA THR A 34 -6.00 -15.56 -1.11
C THR A 34 -6.14 -16.54 0.04
N GLY A 35 -6.92 -16.20 1.08
CA GLY A 35 -7.05 -16.97 2.31
C GLY A 35 -5.86 -16.82 3.28
N TYR A 36 -4.78 -16.15 2.87
CA TYR A 36 -3.59 -15.99 3.70
C TYR A 36 -3.62 -14.72 4.53
N ASP A 37 -3.30 -14.85 5.81
CA ASP A 37 -3.10 -13.72 6.71
C ASP A 37 -1.76 -13.02 6.43
N ARG A 38 -1.83 -11.71 6.17
CA ARG A 38 -0.65 -10.83 6.07
C ARG A 38 -0.87 -9.63 6.96
N SER A 39 0.05 -9.34 7.87
CA SER A 39 -0.11 -8.21 8.78
C SER A 39 0.07 -6.88 8.03
N PRO A 40 -0.56 -5.79 8.50
CA PRO A 40 -0.37 -4.46 7.92
C PRO A 40 1.11 -4.02 7.90
N LYS A 41 1.94 -4.50 8.84
CA LYS A 41 3.38 -4.23 8.87
C LYS A 41 4.12 -4.96 7.73
N GLN A 42 3.80 -6.23 7.50
CA GLN A 42 4.35 -7.01 6.38
C GLN A 42 4.01 -6.37 5.04
N VAL A 43 2.75 -5.95 4.87
CA VAL A 43 2.30 -5.22 3.68
C VAL A 43 3.10 -3.92 3.49
N GLY A 44 3.26 -3.14 4.56
CA GLY A 44 4.03 -1.89 4.51
C GLY A 44 5.48 -2.09 4.10
N SER A 45 6.17 -3.07 4.70
CA SER A 45 7.56 -3.40 4.37
C SER A 45 7.69 -3.86 2.91
N ARG A 46 6.79 -4.72 2.42
CA ARG A 46 6.83 -5.19 1.03
C ARG A 46 6.61 -4.06 0.03
N LEU A 47 5.68 -3.15 0.30
CA LEU A 47 5.46 -1.97 -0.55
C LEU A 47 6.69 -1.06 -0.60
N GLN A 48 7.42 -0.92 0.50
CA GLN A 48 8.66 -0.14 0.54
C GLN A 48 9.75 -0.81 -0.29
N GLN A 49 9.97 -2.12 -0.13
CA GLN A 49 10.92 -2.87 -0.95
C GLN A 49 10.64 -2.74 -2.45
N LEU A 50 9.36 -2.87 -2.85
CA LEU A 50 8.95 -2.73 -4.25
C LEU A 50 9.22 -1.32 -4.80
N LYS A 51 9.00 -0.29 -3.97
CA LYS A 51 9.32 1.09 -4.35
C LYS A 51 10.83 1.25 -4.54
N ASP A 52 11.62 0.77 -3.59
CA ASP A 52 13.08 0.90 -3.64
C ASP A 52 13.67 0.12 -4.82
N SER A 53 13.13 -1.06 -5.15
CA SER A 53 13.56 -1.86 -6.31
C SER A 53 13.11 -1.29 -7.67
N CYS A 54 12.04 -0.49 -7.71
CA CYS A 54 11.64 0.18 -8.96
C CYS A 54 12.38 1.51 -9.18
N GLN A 55 12.96 2.11 -8.14
CA GLN A 55 13.74 3.34 -8.26
C GLN A 55 15.19 3.11 -8.68
N SER A 56 15.73 1.89 -8.55
CA SER A 56 17.08 1.56 -9.04
C SER A 56 17.17 1.50 -10.57
N GLU A 57 16.06 1.28 -11.27
CA GLU A 57 16.03 1.03 -12.71
C GLU A 57 15.79 2.30 -13.57
N GLN A 58 15.48 3.46 -12.96
CA GLN A 58 15.22 4.71 -13.70
C GLN A 58 16.41 5.69 -13.73
N SER A 59 17.59 5.26 -13.26
CA SER A 59 18.81 6.09 -13.19
C SER A 59 19.92 5.60 -14.15
N LYS A 60 19.57 4.90 -15.24
CA LYS A 60 20.49 4.51 -16.30
C LYS A 60 20.05 5.06 -17.65
#